data_AF-A0A382D747-F1
#
_entry.id   AF-A0A382D747-F1
#
_cell.length_a   1.000
_cell.length_b   1.000
_cell.length_c   1.000
_cell.angle_alpha   90.00
_cell.angle_beta   90.00
_cell.angle_gamma   90.00
#
_symmetry.space_group_name_H-M   'P 1'
#
loop_
_entity.id
_entity.type
_entity.pdbx_description
1 polymer ?
#
loop_
_entity_poly.entity_id
_entity_poly.type
_entity_poly.pdbx_seq_one_letter_code
_entity_poly.pdbx_strand_id
1 'polypeptide(L)' 'MSQTRIKRDDQVMVISGKDKGKRGSVIRVLVSENRV' A
#
# COMPACT_ATOMS: atom_id res chain seq x y z
N MET A 1 -11.68 -15.26 3.24
CA MET A 1 -10.47 -14.64 3.81
C MET A 1 -9.63 -14.10 2.65
N SER A 2 -9.89 -12.87 2.20
CA SER A 2 -9.16 -12.26 1.08
C SER A 2 -7.72 -12.00 1.49
N GLN A 3 -6.79 -12.77 0.90
CA GLN A 3 -5.35 -12.60 1.07
C GLN A 3 -4.94 -11.23 0.52
N THR A 4 -4.74 -10.25 1.39
CA THR A 4 -4.19 -8.95 1.00
C THR A 4 -2.74 -9.16 0.57
N ARG A 5 -2.41 -8.80 -0.68
CA ARG A 5 -1.09 -9.06 -1.30
C ARG A 5 0.05 -8.21 -0.72
N ILE A 6 -0.27 -7.23 0.13
CA ILE A 6 0.67 -6.25 0.68
C ILE A 6 0.65 -6.35 2.20
N LYS A 7 1.84 -6.35 2.82
CA LYS A 7 2.04 -6.45 4.26
C LYS A 7 2.68 -5.17 4.81
N ARG A 8 2.67 -5.03 6.14
CA ARG A 8 3.46 -3.99 6.82
C ARG A 8 4.93 -4.21 6.50
N ASP A 9 5.66 -3.11 6.33
CA ASP A 9 7.09 -3.04 5.97
C ASP A 9 7.44 -3.39 4.51
N ASP A 10 6.45 -3.71 3.66
CA ASP A 10 6.69 -3.87 2.22
C ASP A 10 7.10 -2.54 1.57
N GLN A 11 8.06 -2.60 0.66
CA GLN A 11 8.48 -1.48 -0.19
C GLN A 11 7.53 -1.35 -1.38
N VAL A 12 6.87 -0.20 -1.51
CA VAL A 12 5.88 0.07 -2.56
C VAL A 12 6.13 1.41 -3.24
N MET A 13 5.53 1.61 -4.41
CA MET A 13 5.60 2.85 -5.18
C MET A 13 4.20 3.31 -5.58
N VAL A 14 3.97 4.61 -5.49
CA VAL A 14 2.68 5.22 -5.87
C VAL A 14 2.55 5.25 -7.40
N ILE A 15 1.50 4.62 -7.94
CA ILE A 15 1.26 4.51 -9.38
C ILE A 15 0.38 5.64 -9.95
N SER A 16 -0.41 6.30 -9.10
CA SER A 16 -1.37 7.34 -9.50
C SER A 16 -1.61 8.37 -8.37
N GLY A 17 -2.15 9.54 -8.72
CA GLY A 17 -2.41 10.63 -7.79
C GLY A 17 -1.27 11.65 -7.65
N LYS A 18 -1.41 12.58 -6.70
CA LYS A 18 -0.48 13.70 -6.47
C LYS A 18 0.96 13.25 -6.19
N ASP A 19 1.12 12.09 -5.59
CA ASP A 19 2.39 11.54 -5.12
C ASP A 19 2.99 10.46 -6.03
N LYS A 20 2.51 10.37 -7.28
CA LYS A 20 2.98 9.40 -8.28
C LYS A 20 4.51 9.37 -8.37
N GLY A 21 5.09 8.17 -8.30
CA GLY A 21 6.52 7.92 -8.39
C GLY A 21 7.27 7.94 -7.05
N LYS A 22 6.64 8.36 -5.95
CA LYS A 22 7.23 8.23 -4.62
C LYS A 22 7.29 6.76 -4.19
N ARG A 23 8.39 6.39 -3.52
CA ARG A 23 8.63 5.07 -2.94
C ARG A 23 8.67 5.16 -1.42
N GLY A 24 8.19 4.14 -0.73
CA GLY A 24 8.19 4.09 0.73
C GLY A 24 7.77 2.73 1.27
N SER A 25 7.85 2.57 2.59
CA SER A 25 7.38 1.38 3.29
C SER A 25 5.94 1.52 3.76
N VAL A 26 5.21 0.39 3.78
CA VAL A 26 3.82 0.34 4.23
C VAL A 26 3.75 0.32 5.76
N ILE A 27 3.11 1.32 6.37
CA ILE A 27 2.98 1.43 7.83
C ILE A 27 1.72 0.70 8.34
N ARG A 28 0.64 0.71 7.55
CA ARG A 28 -0.65 0.13 7.94
C ARG A 28 -1.48 -0.21 6.70
N VAL A 29 -2.10 -1.39 6.70
CA VAL A 29 -3.01 -1.84 5.64
C VAL A 29 -4.44 -1.78 6.16
N LEU A 30 -5.33 -1.07 5.47
CA LEU A 30 -6.77 -0.98 5.79
C LEU A 30 -7.54 -2.00 4.93
N VAL A 31 -7.57 -3.25 5.40
CA VAL A 31 -8.13 -4.40 4.65
C VAL A 31 -9.63 -4.25 4.36
N SER A 32 -10.39 -3.58 5.23
CA SER A 32 -11.83 -3.33 5.03
C SER A 32 -12.14 -2.37 3.89
N GLU A 33 -11.19 -1.51 3.54
CA GLU A 33 -11.35 -0.47 2.52
C GLU A 33 -10.45 -0.71 1.30
N ASN A 34 -9.66 -1.80 1.30
CA ASN A 34 -8.65 -2.11 0.30
C ASN A 34 -7.69 -0.93 0.04
N ARG A 35 -7.36 -0.18 1.09
CA ARG A 35 -6.46 0.99 1.06
C ARG A 35 -5.15 0.68 1.79
N VAL A 36 -4.05 1.12 1.22
CA VAL A 36 -2.66 0.89 1.66
C VAL A 36 -1.89 2.19 1.62
#